data_AF-A0A9P6NCT2-F1
#
_entry.id   AF-A0A9P6NCT2-F1
#
_cell.length_a   1.000
_cell.length_b   1.000
_cell.length_c   1.000
_cell.angle_alpha   90.00
_cell.angle_beta   90.00
_cell.angle_gamma   90.00
#
_symmetry.space_group_name_H-M   'P 1'
#
loop_
_entity.id
_entity.type
_entity.pdbx_description
1 polymer ?
#
loop_
_entity_poly.entity_id
_entity_poly.type
_entity_poly.pdbx_seq_one_letter_code
_entity_poly.pdbx_strand_id
1 'polypeptide(L)'
;LIEVGQGADLLIHEASLGADEKALAESKGHCTIDQAIAVGLEMKAKNCILNHFSSRYPKIPDLEAQNNLDERRMNIGISFDLMTCRIGDVSKLERYLPAFEQLVKK
;
A
#
# COMPACT_ATOMS: atom_id res chain seq x y z
N LEU A 1 8.29 9.42 10.59
CA LEU A 1 7.31 9.61 9.49
C LEU A 1 5.93 9.96 10.01
N ILE A 2 5.43 9.23 11.02
CA ILE A 2 4.06 9.40 11.52
C ILE A 2 3.78 10.84 12.00
N GLU A 3 4.57 11.35 12.95
CA GLU A 3 4.37 12.68 13.54
C GLU A 3 4.35 13.80 12.48
N VAL A 4 5.33 13.79 11.56
CA VAL A 4 5.44 14.81 10.51
C VAL A 4 4.40 14.67 9.41
N GLY A 5 3.84 13.47 9.22
CA GLY A 5 2.86 13.17 8.19
C GLY A 5 1.42 13.12 8.68
N GLN A 6 1.16 13.50 9.93
CA GLN A 6 -0.15 13.41 10.54
C GLN A 6 -1.22 14.15 9.71
N GLY A 7 -2.28 13.45 9.33
CA GLY A 7 -3.41 13.98 8.56
C GLY A 7 -3.13 14.21 7.07
N ALA A 8 -2.05 13.64 6.53
CA ALA A 8 -1.68 13.81 5.12
C ALA A 8 -2.81 13.43 4.15
N ASP A 9 -2.99 14.22 3.09
CA ASP A 9 -3.92 13.88 2.01
C ASP A 9 -3.46 12.69 1.17
N LEU A 10 -2.14 12.53 1.01
CA LEU A 10 -1.53 11.45 0.25
C LEU A 10 -0.22 11.01 0.92
N LEU A 11 -0.13 9.71 1.23
CA LEU A 11 1.09 9.01 1.57
C LEU A 11 1.52 8.15 0.37
N ILE A 12 2.77 8.27 -0.06
CA ILE A 12 3.41 7.32 -0.97
C ILE A 12 4.43 6.55 -0.14
N HIS A 13 4.26 5.23 -0.01
CA HIS A 13 5.09 4.41 0.87
C HIS A 13 5.69 3.22 0.12
N GLU A 14 6.93 2.89 0.42
CA GLU A 14 7.59 1.69 -0.08
C GLU A 14 7.03 0.44 0.61
N ALA A 15 6.80 -0.63 -0.17
CA ALA A 15 6.23 -1.89 0.32
C ALA A 15 6.79 -3.09 -0.47
N SER A 16 8.11 -3.30 -0.40
CA SER A 16 8.83 -4.25 -1.27
C SER A 16 8.57 -5.72 -0.97
N LEU A 17 8.09 -6.06 0.24
CA LEU A 17 8.09 -7.42 0.76
C LEU A 17 6.72 -7.87 1.28
N GLY A 18 6.44 -9.16 1.15
CA GLY A 18 5.18 -9.75 1.63
C GLY A 18 5.12 -9.82 3.16
N ALA A 19 3.94 -10.06 3.71
CA ALA A 19 3.72 -10.17 5.16
C ALA A 19 4.64 -11.22 5.83
N ASP A 20 4.95 -12.31 5.13
CA ASP A 20 5.79 -13.41 5.64
C ASP A 20 7.29 -13.06 5.68
N GLU A 21 7.70 -11.90 5.14
CA GLU A 21 9.12 -11.54 4.95
C GLU A 21 9.61 -10.47 5.92
N LYS A 22 8.95 -10.31 7.08
CA LYS A 22 9.28 -9.26 8.07
C LYS A 22 10.76 -9.22 8.47
N ALA A 23 11.36 -10.37 8.78
CA ALA A 23 12.78 -10.45 9.15
C ALA A 23 13.72 -10.05 8.00
N LEU A 24 13.32 -10.37 6.75
CA LEU A 24 14.07 -9.96 5.57
C LEU A 24 13.94 -8.45 5.34
N ALA A 25 12.76 -7.88 5.58
CA ALA A 25 12.49 -6.46 5.48
C ALA A 25 13.37 -5.66 6.45
N GLU A 26 13.41 -6.07 7.71
CA GLU A 26 14.27 -5.50 8.73
C GLU A 26 15.76 -5.60 8.33
N SER A 27 16.21 -6.76 7.87
CA SER A 27 17.62 -6.96 7.48
C SER A 27 18.07 -6.09 6.29
N LYS A 28 17.14 -5.73 5.40
CA LYS A 28 17.42 -4.96 4.18
C LYS A 28 17.01 -3.48 4.30
N GLY A 29 16.43 -3.08 5.42
CA GLY A 29 15.94 -1.70 5.60
C GLY A 29 14.73 -1.37 4.72
N HIS A 30 13.86 -2.34 4.46
CA HIS A 30 12.61 -2.18 3.71
C HIS A 30 11.39 -2.36 4.61
N CYS A 31 10.21 -2.00 4.11
CA CYS A 31 8.94 -2.27 4.76
C CYS A 31 8.19 -3.44 4.09
N THR A 32 7.49 -4.21 4.92
CA THR A 32 6.39 -5.05 4.42
C THR A 32 5.18 -4.19 4.07
N ILE A 33 4.27 -4.73 3.27
CA ILE A 33 2.98 -4.10 2.95
C ILE A 33 2.22 -3.72 4.22
N ASP A 34 2.12 -4.63 5.18
CA ASP A 34 1.40 -4.43 6.44
C ASP A 34 2.00 -3.30 7.26
N GLN A 35 3.34 -3.19 7.28
CA GLN A 35 4.04 -2.09 7.95
C GLN A 35 3.76 -0.75 7.29
N ALA A 36 3.77 -0.70 5.95
CA ALA A 36 3.47 0.52 5.20
C ALA A 36 2.02 0.99 5.45
N ILE A 37 1.07 0.05 5.50
CA ILE A 37 -0.34 0.36 5.78
C ILE A 37 -0.53 0.81 7.23
N ALA A 38 0.10 0.13 8.19
CA ALA A 38 0.05 0.53 9.60
C ALA A 38 0.55 1.97 9.80
N VAL A 39 1.66 2.34 9.15
CA VAL A 39 2.17 3.72 9.17
C VAL A 39 1.13 4.70 8.60
N GLY A 40 0.46 4.37 7.49
CA GLY A 40 -0.59 5.20 6.90
C GLY A 40 -1.81 5.39 7.81
N LEU A 41 -2.24 4.33 8.48
CA LEU A 41 -3.34 4.37 9.45
C LEU A 41 -2.97 5.23 10.66
N GLU A 42 -1.78 5.03 11.26
CA GLU A 42 -1.29 5.82 12.38
C GLU A 42 -1.16 7.31 12.02
N MET A 43 -0.69 7.59 10.79
CA MET A 43 -0.66 8.94 10.23
C MET A 43 -2.05 9.55 10.03
N LYS A 44 -3.14 8.77 10.06
CA LYS A 44 -4.48 9.19 9.62
C LYS A 44 -4.45 9.76 8.21
N ALA A 45 -3.64 9.16 7.33
CA ALA A 45 -3.56 9.56 5.95
C ALA A 45 -4.89 9.26 5.23
N LYS A 46 -5.32 10.15 4.34
CA LYS A 46 -6.57 9.94 3.59
C LYS A 46 -6.39 8.89 2.50
N ASN A 47 -5.23 8.90 1.85
CA ASN A 47 -4.86 8.02 0.75
C ASN A 47 -3.45 7.48 0.96
N CYS A 48 -3.23 6.20 0.67
CA CYS A 48 -1.93 5.55 0.66
C CYS A 48 -1.71 4.87 -0.70
N ILE A 49 -0.63 5.23 -1.39
CA ILE A 49 -0.15 4.55 -2.59
C ILE A 49 1.08 3.74 -2.20
N LEU A 50 0.96 2.43 -2.29
CA LEU A 50 2.06 1.49 -2.12
C LEU A 50 2.87 1.43 -3.42
N ASN A 51 4.19 1.57 -3.30
CA ASN A 51 5.12 1.60 -4.42
C ASN A 51 6.39 0.78 -4.13
N HIS A 52 7.28 0.70 -5.11
CA HIS A 52 8.60 0.07 -5.02
C HIS A 52 8.47 -1.43 -4.68
N PHE A 53 7.70 -2.15 -5.49
CA PHE A 53 7.50 -3.59 -5.31
C PHE A 53 8.70 -4.38 -5.85
N SER A 54 9.09 -5.43 -5.13
CA SER A 54 10.05 -6.40 -5.65
C SER A 54 9.45 -7.13 -6.84
N SER A 55 10.16 -7.11 -7.98
CA SER A 55 9.75 -7.84 -9.20
C SER A 55 9.64 -9.36 -9.01
N ARG A 56 10.15 -9.88 -7.89
CA ARG A 56 10.11 -11.30 -7.53
C ARG A 56 8.82 -11.71 -6.82
N TYR A 57 8.02 -10.76 -6.34
CA TYR A 57 6.79 -11.04 -5.60
C TYR A 57 5.60 -10.22 -6.12
N PRO A 58 5.03 -10.60 -7.27
CA PRO A 58 3.84 -9.94 -7.82
C PRO A 58 2.56 -10.41 -7.09
N LYS A 59 2.55 -10.40 -5.75
CA LYS A 59 1.34 -10.69 -4.99
C LYS A 59 0.66 -9.37 -4.65
N ILE A 60 -0.55 -9.22 -5.17
CA ILE A 60 -1.43 -8.15 -4.71
C ILE A 60 -1.88 -8.52 -3.29
N PRO A 61 -1.64 -7.65 -2.29
CA PRO A 61 -2.11 -7.88 -0.94
C PRO A 61 -3.64 -7.85 -0.87
N ASP A 62 -4.19 -8.65 0.04
CA ASP A 62 -5.59 -8.52 0.43
C ASP A 62 -5.77 -7.25 1.26
N LEU A 63 -6.16 -6.17 0.59
CA LEU A 63 -6.31 -4.85 1.20
C LEU A 63 -7.58 -4.75 2.08
N GLU A 64 -8.60 -5.60 1.86
CA GLU A 64 -9.84 -5.56 2.63
C GLU A 64 -9.61 -6.07 4.06
N ALA A 65 -8.82 -7.13 4.23
CA ALA A 65 -8.47 -7.66 5.54
C ALA A 65 -7.73 -6.63 6.43
N GLN A 66 -6.99 -5.71 5.81
CA GLN A 66 -6.05 -4.82 6.49
C GLN A 66 -6.64 -3.44 6.85
N ASN A 67 -7.81 -3.10 6.31
CA ASN A 67 -8.50 -1.84 6.56
C ASN A 67 -9.51 -1.92 7.73
N ASN A 68 -9.68 -3.08 8.38
CA ASN A 68 -10.67 -3.33 9.44
C ASN A 68 -10.27 -2.84 10.84
N LEU A 69 -9.24 -2.00 10.95
CA LEU A 69 -8.66 -1.59 12.24
C LEU A 69 -9.08 -0.19 12.69
N ASP A 70 -9.78 0.60 11.87
CA ASP A 70 -10.16 1.98 12.20
C ASP A 70 -11.58 2.33 11.69
N GLU A 71 -12.31 3.21 12.39
CA GLU A 71 -13.62 3.71 11.95
C GLU A 71 -13.51 4.57 10.68
N ARG A 72 -12.30 5.05 10.38
CA ARG A 72 -11.96 5.79 9.16
C ARG A 72 -11.20 4.91 8.18
N ARG A 73 -11.88 4.52 7.10
CA ARG A 73 -11.29 3.81 5.96
C ARG A 73 -10.26 4.71 5.26
N MET A 74 -9.01 4.27 5.22
CA MET A 74 -7.96 4.85 4.37
C MET A 74 -8.08 4.27 2.95
N ASN A 75 -8.00 5.09 1.90
CA ASN A 75 -7.98 4.57 0.54
C ASN A 75 -6.58 4.03 0.22
N ILE A 76 -6.49 2.78 -0.26
CA ILE A 76 -5.22 2.14 -0.59
C ILE A 76 -5.16 1.85 -2.09
N GLY A 77 -4.04 2.18 -2.72
CA GLY A 77 -3.76 1.86 -4.11
C GLY A 77 -2.36 1.28 -4.29
N ILE A 78 -2.18 0.52 -5.36
CA ILE A 78 -0.90 -0.05 -5.79
C ILE A 78 -0.46 0.69 -7.04
N SER A 79 0.77 1.17 -7.07
CA SER A 79 1.33 1.82 -8.25
C SER A 79 1.89 0.82 -9.26
N PHE A 80 1.74 1.15 -10.54
CA PHE A 80 2.36 0.45 -11.66
C PHE A 80 3.21 1.42 -12.48
N ASP A 81 4.14 0.88 -13.25
CA ASP A 81 4.95 1.67 -14.17
C ASP A 81 4.06 2.48 -15.10
N LEU A 82 4.38 3.77 -15.25
CA LEU A 82 3.66 4.75 -16.07
C LEU A 82 2.20 5.01 -15.65
N MET A 83 1.79 4.54 -14.47
CA MET A 83 0.46 4.82 -13.93
C MET A 83 0.26 6.32 -13.65
N THR A 84 -0.85 6.87 -14.13
CA THR A 84 -1.31 8.21 -13.79
C THR A 84 -2.65 8.14 -13.04
N CYS A 85 -2.74 8.79 -11.88
CA CYS A 85 -3.96 8.82 -11.08
C CYS A 85 -4.15 10.22 -10.47
N ARG A 86 -5.40 10.71 -10.45
CA ARG A 86 -5.73 11.91 -9.67
C ARG A 86 -5.94 11.50 -8.23
N ILE A 87 -5.55 12.36 -7.28
CA ILE A 87 -5.72 12.06 -5.83
C ILE A 87 -7.18 11.75 -5.49
N GLY A 88 -8.14 12.47 -6.08
CA GLY A 88 -9.58 12.21 -5.88
C GLY A 88 -10.09 10.87 -6.43
N ASP A 89 -9.30 10.18 -7.25
CA ASP A 89 -9.63 8.90 -7.86
C ASP A 89 -8.95 7.71 -7.16
N VAL A 90 -8.15 7.94 -6.10
CA VAL A 90 -7.41 6.85 -5.41
C VAL A 90 -8.36 5.80 -4.83
N SER A 91 -9.53 6.21 -4.32
CA SER A 91 -10.57 5.29 -3.84
C SER A 91 -11.09 4.32 -4.91
N LYS A 92 -10.91 4.63 -6.20
CA LYS A 92 -11.30 3.74 -7.31
C LYS A 92 -10.25 2.66 -7.56
N LEU A 93 -9.00 2.86 -7.15
CA LEU A 93 -7.91 1.93 -7.43
C LEU A 93 -8.12 0.58 -6.75
N GLU A 94 -8.67 0.58 -5.55
CA GLU A 94 -9.04 -0.65 -4.83
C GLU A 94 -9.99 -1.52 -5.65
N ARG A 95 -10.92 -0.91 -6.41
CA ARG A 95 -11.86 -1.64 -7.27
C ARG A 95 -11.19 -2.32 -8.47
N TYR A 96 -9.98 -1.90 -8.84
CA TYR A 96 -9.24 -2.46 -9.96
C TYR A 96 -8.27 -3.58 -9.54
N LEU A 97 -8.10 -3.84 -8.24
CA LEU A 97 -7.21 -4.89 -7.73
C LEU A 97 -7.49 -6.26 -8.35
N PRO A 98 -8.73 -6.73 -8.52
CA PRO A 98 -8.98 -8.03 -9.15
C PRO A 98 -8.49 -8.08 -10.61
N ALA A 99 -8.56 -6.97 -11.34
CA ALA A 99 -8.05 -6.90 -12.71
C ALA A 99 -6.52 -6.91 -12.72
N PHE A 100 -5.89 -6.20 -11.80
CA PHE A 100 -4.44 -6.23 -11.64
C PHE A 100 -3.94 -7.62 -11.23
N GLU A 101 -4.65 -8.34 -10.35
CA GLU A 101 -4.28 -9.70 -9.97
C GLU A 101 -4.18 -10.63 -11.18
N GLN A 102 -5.11 -10.52 -12.13
CA GLN A 102 -5.07 -11.29 -13.36
C GLN A 102 -3.91 -10.91 -14.27
N LEU A 103 -3.46 -9.65 -14.25
CA LEU A 103 -2.30 -9.19 -15.02
C LEU A 103 -0.99 -9.80 -14.52
N VAL A 104 -0.88 -10.03 -13.20
CA VAL A 104 0.35 -10.56 -12.58
C VAL A 104 0.37 -12.09 -12.42
N LYS A 105 -0.80 -12.76 -12.44
CA LYS A 105 -0.92 -14.23 -12.54
C LYS A 105 -0.57 -14.66 -13.98
N LYS A 106 0.70 -14.92 -14.27
CA LYS A 106 1.11 -15.66 -15.47
C LYS A 106 0.77 -17.14 -15.36
#